data_AF-A0A060ZAQ1-F1
#
_entry.id   AF-A0A060ZAQ1-F1
#
_cell.length_a   1.000
_cell.length_b   1.000
_cell.length_c   1.000
_cell.angle_alpha   90.00
_cell.angle_beta   90.00
_cell.angle_gamma   90.00
#
_symmetry.space_group_name_H-M   'P 1'
#
loop_
_entity.id
_entity.type
_entity.pdbx_description
1 polymer ?
#
loop_
_entity_poly.entity_id
_entity_poly.type
_entity_poly.pdbx_seq_one_letter_code
_entity_poly.pdbx_strand_id
1 'polypeptide(L)'
;MEYCRSSPGCWCATVGHEHLTGAVHAWCGAQLLRDLRSISEADPTGQLRALAMANTLLEAHHAARMAREQGVTVLNAGDLARIRNLNRGGRVRGQDDNQRQRDQRSRQTRER
;
A
#
# COMPACT_ATOMS: atom_id res chain seq x y z
N MET A 1 -2.94 -13.66 -25.25
CA MET A 1 -2.98 -13.87 -23.78
C MET A 1 -1.69 -14.59 -23.44
N GLU A 2 -0.59 -13.85 -23.36
CA GLU A 2 0.78 -14.35 -23.25
C GLU A 2 1.57 -13.31 -22.45
N TYR A 3 1.98 -13.68 -21.24
CA TYR A 3 3.36 -14.07 -20.89
C TYR A 3 4.15 -12.88 -20.32
N CYS A 4 3.97 -12.62 -19.01
CA CYS A 4 4.86 -11.77 -18.22
C CYS A 4 5.82 -12.66 -17.42
N ARG A 5 6.61 -13.47 -18.15
CA ARG A 5 7.77 -14.20 -17.64
C ARG A 5 8.95 -13.80 -18.53
N SER A 6 10.07 -13.49 -17.88
CA SER A 6 11.36 -13.10 -18.46
C SER A 6 11.51 -11.64 -18.91
N SER A 7 11.85 -10.78 -17.95
CA SER A 7 12.80 -9.70 -18.23
C SER A 7 13.67 -9.47 -16.99
N PRO A 8 14.96 -9.88 -17.03
CA PRO A 8 15.90 -9.62 -15.94
C PRO A 8 16.28 -8.14 -15.98
N GLY A 9 15.71 -7.35 -15.07
CA GLY A 9 16.00 -5.90 -15.02
C GLY A 9 14.90 -5.01 -14.43
N CYS A 10 13.71 -5.53 -14.11
CA CYS A 10 12.65 -4.74 -13.46
C CYS A 10 12.96 -4.43 -11.98
N TRP A 11 13.91 -3.53 -11.77
CA TRP A 11 14.07 -2.75 -10.56
C TRP A 11 13.02 -1.63 -10.53
N CYS A 12 11.74 -1.97 -10.35
CA CYS A 12 10.72 -0.96 -10.06
C CYS A 12 10.57 -0.80 -8.54
N ALA A 13 11.61 -0.27 -7.90
CA ALA A 13 11.53 0.22 -6.53
C ALA A 13 11.05 1.69 -6.45
N THR A 14 10.78 2.38 -7.58
CA THR A 14 10.43 3.82 -7.56
C THR A 14 9.29 4.28 -8.47
N VAL A 15 8.63 3.43 -9.26
CA VAL A 15 7.50 3.85 -10.15
C VAL A 15 6.13 3.41 -9.61
N GLY A 16 5.96 3.38 -8.28
CA GLY A 16 4.81 2.75 -7.63
C GLY A 16 3.43 3.42 -7.83
N HIS A 17 3.31 4.50 -8.60
CA HIS A 17 2.04 5.23 -8.80
C HIS A 17 1.69 5.51 -10.26
N GLU A 18 2.63 5.37 -11.20
CA GLU A 18 2.45 5.77 -12.62
C GLU A 18 1.81 4.68 -13.49
N HIS A 19 1.70 3.46 -12.96
CA HIS A 19 1.20 2.27 -13.65
C HIS A 19 -0.19 1.85 -13.11
N LEU A 20 -1.25 2.65 -13.26
CA LEU A 20 -2.56 2.33 -12.65
C LEU A 20 -3.79 2.49 -13.57
N THR A 21 -3.66 2.29 -14.89
CA THR A 21 -4.75 2.54 -15.85
C THR A 21 -5.32 1.33 -16.64
N GLY A 22 -5.01 0.07 -16.29
CA GLY A 22 -5.39 -1.09 -17.13
C GLY A 22 -5.52 -2.42 -16.38
N ALA A 23 -5.95 -3.49 -17.06
CA ALA A 23 -6.21 -4.81 -16.45
C ALA A 23 -4.97 -5.42 -15.76
N VAL A 24 -3.78 -5.17 -16.28
CA VAL A 24 -2.50 -5.54 -15.65
C VAL A 24 -2.33 -4.89 -14.28
N HIS A 25 -2.84 -3.67 -14.11
CA HIS A 25 -2.72 -2.93 -12.86
C HIS A 25 -3.73 -3.39 -11.79
N ALA A 26 -4.87 -3.95 -12.19
CA ALA A 26 -5.77 -4.63 -11.28
C ALA A 26 -5.10 -5.87 -10.65
N TRP A 27 -4.32 -6.62 -11.45
CA TRP A 27 -3.54 -7.76 -10.97
C TRP A 27 -2.41 -7.35 -10.02
N CYS A 28 -1.63 -6.32 -10.37
CA CYS A 28 -0.60 -5.78 -9.48
C CYS A 28 -1.19 -5.28 -8.15
N GLY A 29 -2.31 -4.57 -8.19
CA GLY A 29 -3.01 -4.11 -6.99
C GLY A 29 -3.50 -5.27 -6.12
N ALA A 30 -4.05 -6.32 -6.72
CA ALA A 30 -4.49 -7.52 -6.00
C ALA A 30 -3.31 -8.26 -5.35
N GLN A 31 -2.17 -8.36 -6.04
CA GLN A 31 -0.98 -9.00 -5.50
C GLN A 31 -0.36 -8.18 -4.36
N LEU A 32 -0.29 -6.85 -4.49
CA LEU A 32 0.13 -5.96 -3.41
C LEU A 32 -0.76 -6.10 -2.17
N LEU A 33 -2.09 -6.18 -2.35
CA LEU A 33 -3.02 -6.40 -1.23
C LEU A 33 -2.78 -7.75 -0.55
N ARG A 34 -2.52 -8.81 -1.32
CA ARG A 34 -2.16 -10.13 -0.77
C ARG A 34 -0.86 -10.07 0.04
N ASP A 35 0.16 -9.39 -0.48
CA ASP A 35 1.47 -9.29 0.17
C ASP A 35 1.37 -8.47 1.47
N LEU A 36 0.67 -7.32 1.43
CA LEU A 36 0.43 -6.49 2.61
C LEU A 36 -0.35 -7.26 3.69
N ARG A 37 -1.35 -8.06 3.29
CA ARG A 37 -2.09 -8.91 4.20
C ARG A 37 -1.17 -9.94 4.87
N SER A 38 -0.38 -10.67 4.09
CA SER A 38 0.55 -11.68 4.61
C SER A 38 1.54 -11.07 5.60
N ILE A 39 2.09 -9.88 5.31
CA ILE A 39 2.99 -9.15 6.22
C ILE A 39 2.26 -8.78 7.52
N SER A 40 1.04 -8.26 7.42
CA SER A 40 0.26 -7.85 8.60
C SER A 40 -0.19 -9.05 9.45
N GLU A 41 -0.50 -10.20 8.85
CA GLU A 41 -0.87 -11.41 9.58
C GLU A 41 0.33 -12.03 10.32
N ALA A 42 1.53 -11.94 9.73
CA ALA A 42 2.75 -12.45 10.35
C ALA A 42 3.20 -11.65 11.58
N ASP A 43 2.91 -10.34 11.63
CA ASP A 43 3.20 -9.48 12.77
C ASP A 43 2.17 -8.34 12.90
N PRO A 44 0.99 -8.62 13.49
CA PRO A 44 -0.12 -7.66 13.52
C PRO A 44 0.18 -6.40 14.32
N THR A 45 1.09 -6.46 15.30
CA THR A 45 1.40 -5.35 16.21
C THR A 45 2.61 -4.54 15.73
N GLY A 46 3.59 -5.17 15.07
CA GLY A 46 4.75 -4.50 14.49
C GLY A 46 4.62 -4.08 13.03
N GLN A 47 3.63 -4.62 12.29
CA GLN A 47 3.36 -4.28 10.88
C GLN A 47 2.07 -3.48 10.67
N LEU A 48 1.75 -2.57 11.59
CA LEU A 48 0.55 -1.73 11.51
C LEU A 48 0.53 -0.82 10.27
N ARG A 49 1.70 -0.49 9.71
CA ARG A 49 1.79 0.19 8.42
C ARG A 49 1.24 -0.68 7.27
N ALA A 50 1.55 -1.98 7.25
CA ALA A 50 1.06 -2.88 6.21
C ALA A 50 -0.47 -2.98 6.24
N LEU A 51 -1.03 -3.10 7.45
CA LEU A 51 -2.49 -3.07 7.66
C LEU A 51 -3.11 -1.75 7.19
N ALA A 52 -2.52 -0.61 7.57
CA ALA A 52 -3.02 0.71 7.17
C ALA A 52 -2.97 0.91 5.64
N MET A 53 -1.93 0.42 4.97
CA MET A 53 -1.80 0.46 3.51
C MET A 53 -2.85 -0.44 2.84
N ALA A 54 -3.07 -1.66 3.33
CA ALA A 54 -4.08 -2.56 2.81
C ALA A 54 -5.48 -1.95 2.90
N ASN A 55 -5.84 -1.40 4.07
CA ASN A 55 -7.11 -0.73 4.29
C ASN A 55 -7.29 0.48 3.35
N THR A 56 -6.26 1.31 3.19
CA THR A 56 -6.31 2.47 2.29
C THR A 56 -6.59 2.06 0.84
N LEU A 57 -5.94 0.99 0.36
CA LEU A 57 -6.11 0.49 -1.00
C LEU A 57 -7.50 -0.13 -1.22
N LEU A 58 -8.02 -0.87 -0.23
CA LEU A 58 -9.38 -1.41 -0.28
C LEU A 58 -10.42 -0.29 -0.33
N GLU A 59 -10.27 0.74 0.51
CA GLU A 59 -11.18 1.88 0.49
C GLU A 59 -11.15 2.65 -0.83
N ALA A 60 -9.96 2.84 -1.41
CA ALA A 60 -9.84 3.45 -2.72
C ALA A 60 -10.49 2.59 -3.81
N HIS A 61 -10.34 1.26 -3.75
CA HIS A 61 -10.99 0.34 -4.67
C HIS A 61 -12.52 0.41 -4.58
N HIS A 62 -13.08 0.37 -3.38
CA HIS A 62 -14.52 0.46 -3.14
C HIS A 62 -15.09 1.79 -3.64
N ALA A 63 -14.47 2.92 -3.29
CA ALA A 63 -14.90 4.23 -3.77
C ALA A 63 -14.86 4.33 -5.30
N ALA A 64 -13.79 3.84 -5.93
CA ALA A 64 -13.67 3.84 -7.39
C ALA A 64 -14.68 2.91 -8.05
N ARG A 65 -15.01 1.76 -7.43
CA ARG A 65 -16.04 0.84 -7.91
C ARG A 65 -17.41 1.51 -7.87
N MET A 66 -17.78 2.12 -6.75
CA MET A 66 -19.05 2.82 -6.61
C MET A 66 -19.19 3.97 -7.61
N ALA A 67 -18.15 4.77 -7.81
CA ALA A 67 -18.16 5.84 -8.81
C ALA A 67 -18.44 5.30 -10.22
N ARG A 68 -17.78 4.20 -10.62
CA ARG A 68 -18.04 3.54 -11.91
C ARG A 68 -19.47 3.00 -12.02
N GLU A 69 -19.99 2.38 -10.97
CA GLU A 69 -21.37 1.88 -10.93
C GLU A 69 -22.41 3.02 -11.07
N GLN A 70 -22.05 4.23 -10.62
CA GLN A 70 -22.85 5.45 -10.79
C GLN A 70 -22.60 6.17 -12.12
N GLY A 71 -21.74 5.64 -12.99
CA GLY A 71 -21.36 6.28 -14.26
C GLY A 71 -20.48 7.52 -14.12
N VAL A 72 -19.90 7.75 -12.94
CA VAL A 72 -19.04 8.90 -12.65
C VAL A 72 -17.57 8.52 -12.85
N THR A 73 -16.82 9.37 -13.55
CA THR A 73 -15.41 9.12 -13.90
C THR A 73 -14.42 9.70 -12.88
N VAL A 74 -14.92 10.43 -11.87
CA VAL A 74 -14.14 11.10 -10.83
C VAL A 74 -14.73 10.83 -9.45
N LEU A 75 -13.86 10.64 -8.46
CA LEU A 75 -14.27 10.52 -7.07
C LEU A 75 -14.77 11.87 -6.54
N ASN A 76 -15.79 11.85 -5.69
CA ASN A 76 -16.21 13.06 -4.98
C ASN A 76 -15.12 13.51 -3.99
N ALA A 77 -15.18 14.78 -3.60
CA ALA A 77 -14.18 15.39 -2.72
C ALA A 77 -14.10 14.73 -1.34
N GLY A 78 -15.21 14.22 -0.81
CA GLY A 78 -15.27 13.54 0.49
C GLY A 78 -14.50 12.22 0.50
N ASP A 79 -14.75 11.37 -0.51
CA ASP A 79 -14.01 10.11 -0.67
C ASP A 79 -12.53 10.34 -0.91
N LEU A 80 -12.19 11.33 -1.73
CA LEU A 80 -10.79 11.67 -1.97
C LEU A 80 -10.09 12.18 -0.70
N ALA A 81 -10.75 13.02 0.10
CA ALA A 81 -10.22 13.50 1.37
C ALA A 81 -10.02 12.34 2.36
N ARG A 82 -10.99 11.43 2.45
CA ARG A 82 -10.93 10.25 3.31
C ARG A 82 -9.75 9.34 2.95
N ILE A 83 -9.58 8.99 1.67
CA ILE A 83 -8.46 8.17 1.19
C ILE A 83 -7.11 8.85 1.49
N ARG A 84 -7.00 10.16 1.27
CA ARG A 84 -5.78 10.94 1.58
C ARG A 84 -5.45 10.94 3.07
N ASN A 85 -6.46 11.04 3.93
CA ASN A 85 -6.26 11.01 5.38
C ASN A 85 -5.79 9.64 5.85
N LEU A 86 -6.37 8.55 5.32
CA LEU A 86 -5.92 7.18 5.60
C LEU A 86 -4.46 6.97 5.17
N ASN A 87 -4.11 7.40 3.96
CA ASN A 87 -2.74 7.33 3.46
C ASN A 87 -1.76 8.11 4.37
N ARG A 88 -2.11 9.34 4.73
CA ARG A 88 -1.29 10.19 5.59
C ARG A 88 -1.08 9.55 6.96
N GLY A 89 -2.14 9.04 7.59
CA GLY A 89 -2.07 8.36 8.88
C GLY A 89 -1.18 7.13 8.84
N GLY A 90 -1.36 6.26 7.83
CA GLY A 90 -0.52 5.09 7.64
C GLY A 90 0.96 5.42 7.42
N ARG A 91 1.24 6.52 6.70
CA ARG A 91 2.61 6.97 6.43
C ARG A 91 3.31 7.50 7.69
N VAL A 92 2.64 8.35 8.47
CA VAL A 92 3.17 8.87 9.74
C VAL A 92 3.45 7.72 10.69
N ARG A 93 2.48 6.81 10.86
CA ARG A 93 2.65 5.63 11.71
C ARG A 93 3.86 4.79 11.31
N GLY A 94 4.02 4.55 10.01
CA GLY A 94 5.16 3.82 9.48
C GLY A 94 6.51 4.51 9.70
N GLN A 95 6.55 5.84 9.75
CA GLN A 95 7.77 6.58 10.10
C GLN A 95 8.12 6.40 11.58
N ASP A 96 7.12 6.48 12.46
CA ASP A 96 7.31 6.30 13.91
C ASP A 96 7.78 4.88 14.25
N ASP A 97 7.19 3.85 13.64
CA ASP A 97 7.58 2.46 13.86
C ASP A 97 9.02 2.21 13.40
N ASN A 98 9.39 2.73 12.22
CA ASN A 98 10.76 2.64 11.70
C ASN A 98 11.77 3.34 12.61
N GLN A 99 11.40 4.49 13.20
CA GLN A 99 12.27 5.21 14.11
C GLN A 99 12.50 4.42 15.40
N ARG A 100 11.43 3.89 16.01
CA ARG A 100 11.51 3.06 17.22
C ARG A 100 12.40 1.83 17.01
N GLN A 101 12.27 1.15 15.88
CA GLN A 101 13.11 -0.01 15.56
C GLN A 101 14.59 0.37 15.40
N ARG A 102 14.89 1.52 14.76
CA ARG A 102 16.27 2.03 14.65
C ARG A 102 16.88 2.33 16.01
N ASP A 103 16.11 2.96 16.90
CA ASP A 103 16.58 3.31 18.24
C ASP A 103 16.86 2.05 19.07
N GLN A 104 15.97 1.05 19.00
CA GLN A 104 16.16 -0.24 19.67
C GLN A 104 17.42 -0.96 19.19
N ARG A 105 17.62 -1.07 17.87
CA ARG A 105 18.82 -1.69 17.29
C ARG A 105 20.09 -0.95 17.72
N SER A 106 20.06 0.38 17.72
CA SER A 106 21.21 1.20 18.15
C SER A 106 21.57 0.98 19.61
N ARG A 107 20.58 0.80 20.51
CA ARG A 107 20.82 0.45 21.92
C ARG A 107 21.46 -0.94 22.06
N GLN A 108 20.92 -1.94 21.35
CA GLN A 108 21.47 -3.29 21.35
C GLN A 108 22.93 -3.35 20.86
N THR A 109 23.29 -2.52 19.88
CA THR A 109 24.69 -2.41 19.41
C THR A 109 25.62 -1.78 20.44
N ARG A 110 25.13 -0.87 21.29
CA ARG A 110 25.93 -0.22 22.35
C ARG A 110 26.14 -1.09 23.59
N GLU A 111 25.25 -2.06 23.80
CA GLU A 111 25.27 -3.01 24.91
C GLU A 111 26.06 -4.29 24.57
N ARG A 112 26.67 -4.34 23.37
CA ARG A 112 27.45 -5.47 22.84
C ARG A 112 28.93 -5.13 22.79
#